data_AF-A0A7J4PQR7-F1
#
_entry.id   AF-A0A7J4PQR7-F1
#
_cell.length_a   1.000
_cell.length_b   1.000
_cell.length_c   1.000
_cell.angle_alpha   90.00
_cell.angle_beta   90.00
_cell.angle_gamma   90.00
#
_symmetry.space_group_name_H-M   'P 1'
#
loop_
_entity.id
_entity.type
_entity.pdbx_description
1 polymer ?
#
loop_
_entity_poly.entity_id
_entity_poly.type
_entity_poly.pdbx_seq_one_letter_code
_entity_poly.pdbx_strand_id
1 'polypeptide(L)'
;MGKDTEGAGGMKVLLETNMGDITIQLYDDMPVTAGNFKKLVNDGFYDGVIFHRVIDGFMLQGGDPTGTGRGGPGYMIKDEFTDHNKNSMGTISMANAGPNTGGSQFFINLVDNNHLDKMHPVFGKVVDGMDVM
;
A
#
# COMPACT_ATOMS: atom_id res chain seq x y z
N MET A 1 -7.12 -10.75 -6.92
CA MET A 1 -6.37 -11.87 -6.30
C MET A 1 -4.87 -11.60 -6.46
N GLY A 2 -4.07 -11.67 -5.39
CA GLY A 2 -2.61 -11.49 -5.50
C GLY A 2 -1.89 -12.84 -5.59
N LYS A 3 -1.07 -13.03 -6.62
CA LYS A 3 -0.21 -14.22 -6.75
C LYS A 3 1.25 -13.84 -6.46
N ASP A 4 1.86 -14.55 -5.53
CA ASP A 4 3.29 -14.46 -5.22
C ASP A 4 4.11 -14.99 -6.41
N THR A 5 4.96 -14.15 -7.00
CA THR A 5 5.99 -14.60 -7.96
C THR A 5 7.37 -14.26 -7.41
N GLU A 6 8.09 -15.26 -6.91
CA GLU A 6 9.48 -15.12 -6.46
C GLU A 6 10.45 -15.15 -7.65
N GLY A 7 11.17 -14.04 -7.87
CA GLY A 7 12.29 -13.98 -8.80
C GLY A 7 13.19 -12.80 -8.48
N ALA A 8 14.43 -13.07 -8.06
CA ALA A 8 15.64 -12.24 -7.96
C ALA A 8 15.56 -10.72 -7.62
N GLY A 9 14.40 -10.19 -7.20
CA GLY A 9 14.21 -8.77 -6.91
C GLY A 9 12.91 -8.56 -6.15
N GLY A 10 12.99 -8.63 -4.81
CA GLY A 10 11.89 -8.36 -3.88
C GLY A 10 10.63 -9.20 -4.06
N MET A 11 9.78 -9.23 -3.05
CA MET A 11 8.44 -9.79 -3.21
C MET A 11 7.57 -8.87 -4.08
N LYS A 12 6.82 -9.47 -5.02
CA LYS A 12 5.82 -8.76 -5.82
C LYS A 12 4.41 -9.21 -5.47
N VAL A 13 3.50 -8.25 -5.40
CA VAL A 13 2.07 -8.44 -5.21
C VAL A 13 1.35 -7.93 -6.46
N LEU A 14 0.52 -8.78 -7.06
CA LEU A 14 -0.39 -8.40 -8.13
C LEU A 14 -1.72 -7.93 -7.53
N LEU A 15 -2.15 -6.72 -7.84
CA LEU A 15 -3.50 -6.25 -7.59
C LEU A 15 -4.31 -6.37 -8.88
N GLU A 16 -5.09 -7.44 -8.99
CA GLU A 16 -6.08 -7.58 -10.05
C GLU A 16 -7.29 -6.70 -9.72
N THR A 17 -7.49 -5.62 -10.49
CA THR A 17 -8.61 -4.69 -10.31
C THR A 17 -9.57 -4.76 -11.48
N ASN A 18 -10.75 -4.17 -11.35
CA ASN A 18 -11.71 -4.05 -12.45
C ASN A 18 -11.28 -3.02 -13.52
N MET A 19 -10.23 -2.25 -13.28
CA MET A 19 -9.69 -1.25 -14.21
C MET A 19 -8.42 -1.75 -14.93
N GLY A 20 -7.85 -2.86 -14.46
CA GLY A 20 -6.58 -3.40 -14.94
C GLY A 20 -5.71 -3.91 -13.79
N ASP A 21 -4.58 -4.50 -14.15
CA ASP A 21 -3.66 -5.11 -13.21
C ASP A 21 -2.58 -4.11 -12.78
N ILE A 22 -2.26 -4.09 -11.48
CA ILE A 22 -1.18 -3.27 -10.92
C ILE A 22 -0.22 -4.19 -10.19
N THR A 23 1.06 -4.17 -10.56
CA THR A 23 2.09 -4.96 -9.87
C THR A 23 2.89 -4.07 -8.93
N ILE A 24 2.93 -4.46 -7.66
CA ILE A 24 3.66 -3.76 -6.60
C ILE A 24 4.86 -4.60 -6.18
N GLN A 25 6.05 -4.00 -6.16
CA GLN A 25 7.23 -4.55 -5.51
C GLN A 25 7.32 -4.02 -4.09
N LEU A 26 7.31 -4.92 -3.10
CA LEU A 26 7.50 -4.58 -1.68
C LEU A 26 8.98 -4.38 -1.36
N TYR A 27 9.27 -3.52 -0.39
CA TYR A 27 10.61 -3.29 0.11
C TYR A 27 10.98 -4.31 1.20
N ASP A 28 12.18 -4.89 1.08
CA ASP A 28 12.64 -5.98 1.97
C ASP A 28 13.08 -5.47 3.35
N ASP A 29 13.37 -4.18 3.49
CA ASP A 29 13.78 -3.52 4.72
C ASP A 29 12.62 -2.90 5.52
N MET A 30 11.38 -3.28 5.16
CA MET A 30 10.14 -2.83 5.82
C MET A 30 9.37 -4.01 6.47
N PRO A 31 10.00 -4.81 7.36
CA PRO A 31 9.41 -6.03 7.89
C PRO A 31 8.09 -5.85 8.65
N VAL A 32 7.85 -4.69 9.28
CA VAL A 32 6.58 -4.44 9.98
C VAL A 32 5.48 -4.10 8.97
N THR A 33 5.73 -3.12 8.10
CA THR A 33 4.71 -2.57 7.19
C THR A 33 4.48 -3.46 5.99
N ALA A 34 5.54 -3.79 5.24
CA ALA A 34 5.44 -4.69 4.09
C ALA A 34 5.09 -6.11 4.52
N GLY A 35 5.63 -6.58 5.66
CA GLY A 35 5.31 -7.90 6.20
C GLY A 35 3.84 -8.04 6.59
N ASN A 36 3.25 -7.01 7.21
CA ASN A 36 1.82 -6.98 7.50
C ASN A 36 0.97 -6.95 6.21
N PHE A 37 1.34 -6.13 5.23
CA PHE A 37 0.63 -6.08 3.95
C PHE A 37 0.67 -7.44 3.24
N LYS A 38 1.84 -8.07 3.16
CA LYS A 38 2.02 -9.43 2.63
C LYS A 38 1.13 -10.44 3.33
N LYS A 39 1.11 -10.43 4.68
CA LYS A 39 0.25 -11.34 5.45
C LYS A 39 -1.22 -11.17 5.05
N LEU A 40 -1.71 -9.94 5.00
CA LEU A 40 -3.10 -9.65 4.63
C LEU A 40 -3.43 -10.05 3.18
N VAL A 41 -2.49 -9.87 2.25
CA VAL A 41 -2.62 -10.37 0.86
C VAL A 41 -2.78 -11.89 0.86
N ASN A 42 -1.91 -12.62 1.57
CA ASN A 42 -1.92 -14.08 1.62
C ASN A 42 -3.17 -14.64 2.31
N ASP A 43 -3.76 -13.89 3.24
CA ASP A 43 -5.01 -14.23 3.91
C ASP A 43 -6.25 -13.92 3.03
N GLY A 44 -6.09 -13.35 1.83
CA GLY A 44 -7.20 -12.94 0.96
C GLY A 44 -7.96 -11.72 1.48
N PHE A 45 -7.39 -10.97 2.43
CA PHE A 45 -8.07 -9.86 3.12
C PHE A 45 -8.54 -8.74 2.19
N TYR A 46 -7.81 -8.51 1.09
CA TYR A 46 -8.10 -7.44 0.14
C TYR A 46 -9.06 -7.85 -0.99
N ASP A 47 -9.54 -9.10 -1.01
CA ASP A 47 -10.45 -9.54 -2.05
C ASP A 47 -11.80 -8.82 -1.94
N GLY A 48 -12.21 -8.17 -3.04
CA GLY A 48 -13.43 -7.34 -3.09
C GLY A 48 -13.30 -5.97 -2.40
N VAL A 49 -12.12 -5.63 -1.88
CA VAL A 49 -11.87 -4.32 -1.25
C VAL A 49 -11.67 -3.25 -2.32
N ILE A 50 -12.35 -2.12 -2.16
CA ILE A 50 -12.33 -1.00 -3.12
C ILE A 50 -11.27 0.05 -2.76
N PHE A 51 -10.89 0.84 -3.76
CA PHE A 51 -10.31 2.17 -3.55
C PHE A 51 -11.44 3.15 -3.19
N HIS A 52 -11.65 3.36 -1.89
CA HIS A 52 -12.76 4.17 -1.39
C HIS A 52 -12.50 5.68 -1.47
N ARG A 53 -11.26 6.09 -1.75
CA ARG A 53 -10.90 7.51 -1.89
C ARG A 53 -9.87 7.69 -3.00
N VAL A 54 -10.28 8.39 -4.05
CA VAL A 54 -9.48 8.72 -5.24
C VAL A 54 -9.40 10.23 -5.33
N ILE A 55 -8.17 10.78 -5.37
CA ILE A 55 -7.96 12.22 -5.51
C ILE A 55 -6.92 12.45 -6.60
N ASP A 56 -7.38 12.98 -7.73
CA ASP A 56 -6.54 13.35 -8.87
C ASP A 56 -5.41 14.31 -8.44
N GLY A 57 -4.20 14.03 -8.91
CA GLY A 57 -3.01 14.79 -8.53
C GLY A 57 -2.59 14.61 -7.07
N PHE A 58 -3.07 13.57 -6.39
CA PHE A 58 -2.65 13.24 -5.04
C PHE A 58 -2.41 11.74 -4.84
N MET A 59 -3.46 10.92 -4.67
CA MET A 59 -3.31 9.50 -4.34
C MET A 59 -4.58 8.67 -4.58
N LEU A 60 -4.40 7.35 -4.63
CA LEU A 60 -5.45 6.32 -4.58
C LEU A 60 -5.40 5.61 -3.23
N GLN A 61 -6.43 5.71 -2.39
CA GLN A 61 -6.48 5.06 -1.08
C GLN A 61 -7.49 3.91 -1.06
N GLY A 62 -7.03 2.77 -0.54
CA GLY A 62 -7.78 1.51 -0.46
C GLY A 62 -7.46 0.73 0.83
N GLY A 63 -7.79 -0.55 0.85
CA GLY A 63 -7.46 -1.45 1.96
C GLY A 63 -8.39 -1.40 3.18
N ASP A 64 -9.54 -0.72 3.07
CA ASP A 64 -10.61 -0.78 4.07
C ASP A 64 -11.66 -1.82 3.68
N PRO A 65 -11.81 -2.94 4.43
CA PRO A 65 -12.78 -3.99 4.11
C PRO A 65 -14.25 -3.52 4.17
N THR A 66 -14.52 -2.41 4.85
CA THR A 66 -15.85 -1.80 4.93
C THR A 66 -16.12 -0.79 3.82
N GLY A 67 -15.07 -0.32 3.13
CA GLY A 67 -15.16 0.76 2.13
C GLY A 67 -15.51 2.14 2.70
N THR A 68 -15.50 2.34 4.03
CA THR A 68 -15.96 3.59 4.67
C THR A 68 -14.83 4.60 4.94
N GLY A 69 -13.58 4.16 4.81
CA GLY A 69 -12.36 4.86 5.23
C GLY A 69 -12.06 4.72 6.74
N ARG A 70 -12.83 3.92 7.48
CA ARG A 70 -12.70 3.77 8.95
C ARG A 70 -12.45 2.35 9.41
N GLY A 71 -12.57 1.36 8.53
CA GLY A 71 -12.28 -0.03 8.86
C GLY A 71 -10.79 -0.35 8.81
N GLY A 72 -10.47 -1.59 9.16
CA GLY A 72 -9.11 -2.10 9.24
C GLY A 72 -9.10 -3.59 9.58
N PRO A 73 -7.93 -4.18 9.87
CA PRO A 73 -7.79 -5.61 10.09
C PRO A 73 -8.11 -6.03 11.54
N GLY A 74 -8.67 -5.12 12.35
CA GLY A 74 -8.94 -5.33 13.77
C GLY A 74 -7.76 -5.10 14.72
N TYR A 75 -6.62 -4.66 14.19
CA TYR A 75 -5.42 -4.31 14.95
C TYR A 75 -4.65 -3.15 14.30
N MET A 76 -3.66 -2.63 15.01
CA MET A 76 -2.77 -1.58 14.52
C MET A 76 -1.31 -2.04 14.53
N ILE A 77 -0.51 -1.48 13.61
CA ILE A 77 0.94 -1.69 13.54
C ILE A 77 1.69 -0.39 13.88
N LYS A 78 2.93 -0.54 14.34
CA LYS A 78 3.84 0.60 14.55
C LYS A 78 4.28 1.18 13.21
N ASP A 79 4.51 2.49 13.19
CA ASP A 79 5.10 3.11 12.01
C ASP A 79 6.56 2.68 11.89
N GLU A 80 7.00 2.48 10.66
CA GLU A 80 8.33 2.03 10.29
C GLU A 80 8.87 3.00 9.25
N PHE A 81 9.93 3.73 9.57
CA PHE A 81 10.52 4.71 8.66
C PHE A 81 11.99 4.39 8.44
N THR A 82 12.39 4.25 7.18
CA THR A 82 13.80 4.15 6.79
C THR A 82 14.41 5.54 6.60
N ASP A 83 15.74 5.63 6.59
CA ASP A 83 16.46 6.88 6.31
C ASP A 83 16.18 7.45 4.90
N HIS A 84 15.59 6.65 4.02
CA HIS A 84 15.25 7.00 2.65
C HIS A 84 13.72 6.98 2.39
N ASN A 85 12.89 7.03 3.44
CA ASN A 85 11.44 7.07 3.29
C ASN A 85 11.02 8.28 2.42
N LYS A 86 10.33 8.00 1.30
CA LYS A 86 9.96 9.01 0.31
C LYS A 86 8.62 8.70 -0.34
N ASN A 87 7.62 9.56 -0.12
CA ASN A 87 6.28 9.45 -0.72
C ASN A 87 6.29 10.01 -2.15
N SER A 88 7.11 9.41 -3.02
CA SER A 88 7.23 9.80 -4.43
C SER A 88 6.15 9.16 -5.30
N MET A 89 5.90 9.71 -6.48
CA MET A 89 4.98 9.12 -7.47
C MET A 89 5.25 7.62 -7.66
N GLY A 90 4.18 6.82 -7.69
CA GLY A 90 4.23 5.37 -7.87
C GLY A 90 4.59 4.59 -6.60
N THR A 91 4.91 5.23 -5.48
CA THR A 91 5.16 4.52 -4.21
C THR A 91 3.86 4.14 -3.52
N ILE A 92 3.87 3.02 -2.78
CA ILE A 92 2.79 2.61 -1.90
C ILE A 92 3.15 2.92 -0.44
N SER A 93 2.19 3.49 0.30
CA SER A 93 2.39 3.98 1.65
C SER A 93 1.24 3.58 2.58
N MET A 94 1.55 3.37 3.86
CA MET A 94 0.57 2.96 4.87
C MET A 94 -0.26 4.18 5.30
N ALA A 95 -1.58 4.08 5.16
CA ALA A 95 -2.48 5.08 5.72
C ALA A 95 -2.61 4.87 7.24
N ASN A 96 -2.74 5.96 7.97
CA ASN A 96 -2.92 5.95 9.43
C ASN A 96 -3.80 7.13 9.88
N ALA A 97 -4.28 7.08 11.12
CA ALA A 97 -5.01 8.15 11.79
C ALA A 97 -4.13 8.91 12.81
N GLY A 98 -2.81 8.92 12.58
CA GLY A 98 -1.79 9.38 13.52
C GLY A 98 -0.72 8.32 13.80
N PRO A 99 0.32 8.66 14.59
CA PRO A 99 1.46 7.77 14.79
C PRO A 99 1.08 6.40 15.32
N ASN A 100 1.62 5.34 14.72
CA ASN A 100 1.43 3.93 15.09
C ASN A 100 -0.02 3.44 15.03
N THR A 101 -0.78 3.96 14.06
CA THR A 101 -2.18 3.56 13.82
C THR A 101 -2.41 3.01 12.41
N GLY A 102 -1.33 2.60 11.72
CA GLY A 102 -1.44 1.84 10.48
C GLY A 102 -2.13 0.50 10.71
N GLY A 103 -2.67 -0.09 9.65
CA GLY A 103 -3.42 -1.35 9.74
C GLY A 103 -3.44 -2.05 8.39
N SER A 104 -4.56 -1.95 7.66
CA SER A 104 -4.71 -2.52 6.32
C SER A 104 -4.88 -1.46 5.23
N GLN A 105 -5.21 -0.23 5.62
CA GLN A 105 -5.40 0.84 4.63
C GLN A 105 -4.06 1.34 4.11
N PHE A 106 -3.97 1.47 2.79
CA PHE A 106 -2.79 1.98 2.10
C PHE A 106 -3.21 2.98 1.05
N PHE A 107 -2.25 3.74 0.54
CA PHE A 107 -2.44 4.56 -0.64
C PHE A 107 -1.28 4.44 -1.62
N ILE A 108 -1.57 4.65 -2.90
CA ILE A 108 -0.57 4.77 -3.97
C ILE A 108 -0.46 6.25 -4.35
N ASN A 109 0.76 6.77 -4.33
CA ASN A 109 1.06 8.16 -4.67
C ASN A 109 0.94 8.39 -6.18
N LEU A 110 0.05 9.30 -6.60
CA LEU A 110 -0.10 9.70 -8.02
C LEU A 110 0.83 10.83 -8.43
N VAL A 111 1.42 11.53 -7.45
CA VAL A 111 2.42 12.59 -7.61
C VAL A 111 3.44 12.50 -6.47
N ASP A 112 4.47 13.34 -6.48
CA ASP A 112 5.39 13.47 -5.35
C ASP A 112 4.71 14.17 -4.16
N ASN A 113 4.41 13.41 -3.12
CA ASN A 113 3.80 13.85 -1.88
C ASN A 113 4.82 13.91 -0.73
N ASN A 114 6.02 14.42 -1.00
CA ASN A 114 7.15 14.44 -0.05
C ASN A 114 6.87 15.13 1.29
N HIS A 115 5.81 15.93 1.38
CA HIS A 115 5.35 16.50 2.65
C HIS A 115 4.83 15.42 3.63
N LEU A 116 4.53 14.21 3.14
CA LEU A 116 4.10 13.04 3.89
C LEU A 116 5.25 12.16 4.42
N ASP A 117 6.51 12.46 4.07
CA ASP A 117 7.70 11.62 4.34
C ASP A 117 7.90 11.28 5.83
N LYS A 118 7.36 12.08 6.75
CA LYS A 118 7.45 11.84 8.21
C LYS A 118 6.17 11.31 8.84
N MET A 119 5.13 11.10 8.04
CA MET A 119 3.79 10.76 8.51
C MET A 119 3.34 9.38 8.03
N HIS A 120 3.76 8.98 6.82
CA HIS A 120 3.33 7.73 6.20
C HIS A 120 4.53 6.88 5.79
N PRO A 121 4.69 5.68 6.38
CA PRO A 121 5.67 4.67 5.96
C PRO A 121 5.46 4.28 4.49
N VAL A 122 6.51 4.39 3.69
CA VAL A 122 6.57 3.90 2.30
C VAL A 122 7.17 2.51 2.33
N PHE A 123 6.45 1.53 1.80
CA PHE A 123 6.81 0.11 1.96
C PHE A 123 6.92 -0.66 0.64
N GLY A 124 6.84 0.04 -0.48
CA GLY A 124 7.00 -0.53 -1.81
C GLY A 124 6.79 0.48 -2.91
N LYS A 125 6.73 -0.01 -4.15
CA LYS A 125 6.44 0.78 -5.35
C LYS A 125 5.71 -0.03 -6.40
N VAL A 126 4.90 0.65 -7.21
CA VAL A 126 4.35 0.09 -8.45
C VAL A 126 5.49 -0.10 -9.45
N VAL A 127 5.56 -1.28 -10.04
CA VAL A 127 6.54 -1.66 -11.06
C VAL A 127 5.91 -2.00 -12.40
N ASP A 128 4.59 -2.17 -12.44
CA ASP A 128 3.79 -2.34 -13.65
C ASP A 128 2.34 -1.89 -13.41
N GLY A 129 1.65 -1.39 -14.45
CA GLY A 129 0.28 -0.87 -14.35
C GLY A 129 0.16 0.59 -13.90
N MET A 130 1.18 1.42 -14.15
CA MET A 130 1.11 2.87 -13.84
C MET A 130 0.06 3.62 -14.67
N ASP A 131 -0.25 3.13 -15.87
CA ASP A 131 -1.25 3.66 -16.81
C ASP A 131 -2.69 3.27 -16.46
N VAL A 132 -2.87 2.32 -15.53
CA VAL A 132 -4.17 1.90 -15.00
C VAL A 132 -4.69 2.84 -13.90
N MET A 133 -3.77 3.55 -13.23
CA MET A 133 -4.02 4.36 -12.03
C MET A 133 -4.48 5.79 -12.30
#